data_AF-A0A7X5ZBP8-F1
#
_entry.id   AF-A0A7X5ZBP8-F1
#
_cell.length_a   1.000
_cell.length_b   1.000
_cell.length_c   1.000
_cell.angle_alpha   90.00
_cell.angle_beta   90.00
_cell.angle_gamma   90.00
#
_symmetry.space_group_name_H-M   'P 1'
#
loop_
_entity.id
_entity.type
_entity.pdbx_description
1 polymer ?
#
loop_
_entity_poly.entity_id
_entity_poly.type
_entity_poly.pdbx_seq_one_letter_code
_entity_poly.pdbx_strand_id
1 'polypeptide(L)'
;MKSPRLNEKARKAGVVSLIALGMGFASAAPAYADDLDADPAPAPAPVQAAQVQVGAITSEGANPAAVAACAQFAQVLDGSAQYYGDFADSLEGSGYSDPAVASSNSTGRTALREAAGISMDAANTPGLPPDISDPMRTWSLGATKLLVKMGLRIPGDSLNGTATEMNNQATRVQEACAAAGTHA
;
A
#
# COMPACT_ATOMS: atom_id res chain seq x y z
N MET A 1 -2.66 31.96 49.41
CA MET A 1 -2.74 30.60 49.99
C MET A 1 -1.87 29.66 49.17
N LYS A 2 -1.18 28.76 49.86
CA LYS A 2 -0.02 27.96 49.45
C LYS A 2 -0.49 26.57 49.01
N SER A 3 0.05 26.04 47.91
CA SER A 3 -0.19 24.66 47.47
C SER A 3 0.31 23.65 48.50
N PRO A 4 -0.29 22.45 48.52
CA PRO A 4 0.46 21.23 48.77
C PRO A 4 0.35 20.23 47.61
N ARG A 5 1.51 19.62 47.30
CA ARG A 5 1.63 18.37 46.55
C ARG A 5 1.22 17.20 47.44
N LEU A 6 0.67 16.14 46.85
CA LEU A 6 0.66 14.79 47.44
C LEU A 6 1.08 13.78 46.36
N ASN A 7 2.35 13.41 46.43
CA ASN A 7 2.81 12.06 46.09
C ASN A 7 2.40 11.15 47.25
N GLU A 8 1.99 9.90 47.01
CA GLU A 8 2.66 8.69 47.52
C GLU A 8 1.82 7.42 47.26
N LYS A 9 2.55 6.35 46.99
CA LYS A 9 2.15 5.00 46.58
C LYS A 9 1.39 4.26 47.68
N ALA A 10 0.46 3.37 47.31
CA ALA A 10 0.20 2.15 48.08
C ALA A 10 -0.25 0.99 47.19
N ARG A 11 0.55 -0.09 47.23
CA ARG A 11 0.41 -1.36 46.53
C ARG A 11 -0.81 -2.14 47.05
N LYS A 12 -1.49 -2.89 46.17
CA LYS A 12 -2.08 -4.19 46.53
C LYS A 12 -1.75 -5.22 45.47
N ALA A 13 -1.10 -6.29 45.93
CA ALA A 13 -0.75 -7.49 45.20
C ALA A 13 -1.99 -8.39 45.02
N GLY A 14 -2.03 -9.11 43.91
CA GLY A 14 -3.00 -10.18 43.64
C GLY A 14 -2.44 -11.12 42.59
N VAL A 15 -2.03 -12.29 43.03
CA VAL A 15 -1.36 -13.40 42.32
C VAL A 15 -2.28 -14.03 41.27
N VAL A 16 -1.76 -14.38 40.09
CA VAL A 16 -2.36 -15.41 39.23
C VAL A 16 -1.27 -16.34 38.66
N SER A 17 -1.57 -17.62 38.81
CA SER A 17 -0.82 -18.84 38.53
C SER A 17 -0.15 -19.00 37.17
N LEU A 18 0.92 -19.80 37.22
CA LEU A 18 1.68 -20.43 36.14
C LEU A 18 0.81 -21.30 35.22
N ILE A 19 1.04 -21.19 33.90
CA ILE A 19 0.96 -22.32 32.96
C ILE A 19 2.29 -22.38 32.23
N ALA A 20 3.04 -23.45 32.47
CA ALA A 20 4.19 -23.86 31.67
C ALA A 20 3.70 -24.78 30.55
N LEU A 21 4.15 -24.55 29.30
CA LEU A 21 4.56 -25.58 28.34
C LEU A 21 5.01 -24.93 27.01
N GLY A 22 6.14 -25.38 26.46
CA GLY A 22 6.46 -25.23 25.03
C GLY A 22 7.89 -24.78 24.73
N MET A 23 8.83 -25.73 24.63
CA MET A 23 10.08 -25.54 23.88
C MET A 23 9.76 -25.49 22.39
N GLY A 24 10.29 -24.49 21.68
CA GLY A 24 10.20 -24.39 20.22
C GLY A 24 11.28 -23.45 19.66
N PHE A 25 12.30 -24.07 19.08
CA PHE A 25 13.32 -23.60 18.13
C PHE A 25 13.56 -22.09 17.90
N ALA A 26 14.82 -21.70 18.11
CA ALA A 26 15.39 -20.41 17.76
C ALA A 26 15.34 -20.11 16.26
N SER A 27 14.82 -18.94 15.90
CA SER A 27 15.25 -18.20 14.71
C SER A 27 15.97 -16.94 15.21
N ALA A 28 17.24 -16.81 14.87
CA ALA A 28 18.03 -15.63 15.18
C ALA A 28 17.48 -14.46 14.35
N ALA A 29 16.94 -13.44 15.02
CA ALA A 29 16.77 -12.14 14.42
C ALA A 29 18.15 -11.58 14.02
N PRO A 30 18.31 -10.93 12.85
CA PRO A 30 19.49 -10.12 12.62
C PRO A 30 19.50 -8.98 13.63
N ALA A 31 20.49 -8.98 14.52
CA ALA A 31 20.83 -7.84 15.34
C ALA A 31 21.53 -6.82 14.44
N TYR A 32 20.87 -5.72 14.13
CA TYR A 32 21.55 -4.51 13.69
C TYR A 32 22.16 -3.88 14.95
N ALA A 33 23.48 -3.80 15.02
CA ALA A 33 24.18 -3.11 16.10
C ALA A 33 24.04 -1.59 15.90
N ASP A 34 23.67 -0.94 16.99
CA ASP A 34 23.48 0.50 17.22
C ASP A 34 24.80 1.28 17.12
N ASP A 35 24.75 2.57 16.74
CA ASP A 35 25.43 3.63 17.50
C ASP A 35 25.10 5.06 16.99
N LEU A 36 24.46 5.81 17.90
CA LEU A 36 24.43 7.28 18.12
C LEU A 36 23.29 8.14 17.50
N ASP A 37 22.35 8.47 18.40
CA ASP A 37 21.62 9.74 18.55
C ASP A 37 20.95 10.37 17.32
N ALA A 38 19.79 9.82 16.94
CA ALA A 38 18.66 10.59 16.45
C ALA A 38 17.37 9.87 16.84
N ASP A 39 16.41 10.59 17.44
CA ASP A 39 15.05 10.09 17.69
C ASP A 39 14.53 9.35 16.44
N PRO A 40 14.16 8.07 16.52
CA PRO A 40 13.57 7.40 15.38
C PRO A 40 12.15 7.96 15.19
N ALA A 41 11.99 8.80 14.17
CA ALA A 41 10.68 9.01 13.57
C ALA A 41 10.08 7.61 13.29
N PRO A 42 8.81 7.36 13.66
CA PRO A 42 8.20 6.05 13.43
C PRO A 42 8.35 5.70 11.96
N ALA A 43 8.89 4.51 11.69
CA ALA A 43 8.89 3.96 10.34
C ALA A 43 7.45 4.04 9.79
N PRO A 44 7.26 4.42 8.51
CA PRO A 44 5.93 4.42 7.93
C PRO A 44 5.36 3.01 8.10
N ALA A 45 4.27 2.91 8.85
CA ALA A 45 3.50 1.69 8.89
C ALA A 45 3.15 1.33 7.44
N PRO A 46 3.15 0.03 7.06
CA PRO A 46 2.62 -0.35 5.76
C PRO A 46 1.24 0.29 5.66
N VAL A 47 1.00 1.02 4.57
CA VAL A 47 -0.34 1.54 4.29
C VAL A 47 -1.17 0.28 4.15
N GLN A 48 -2.02 0.02 5.15
CA GLN A 48 -2.91 -1.13 5.10
C GLN A 48 -3.91 -0.80 4.00
N ALA A 49 -3.60 -1.21 2.75
CA ALA A 49 -4.63 -1.44 1.77
C ALA A 49 -5.59 -2.41 2.47
N ALA A 50 -6.77 -1.91 2.87
CA ALA A 50 -7.76 -2.74 3.51
C ALA A 50 -7.96 -3.95 2.61
N GLN A 51 -7.54 -5.11 3.09
CA GLN A 51 -7.61 -6.36 2.33
C GLN A 51 -9.09 -6.72 2.35
N VAL A 52 -9.89 -6.15 1.44
CA VAL A 52 -11.24 -6.62 1.20
C VAL A 52 -11.07 -7.84 0.31
N GLN A 53 -11.16 -9.03 0.90
CA GLN A 53 -11.31 -10.27 0.15
C GLN A 53 -12.66 -10.23 -0.58
N VAL A 54 -12.68 -9.61 -1.75
CA VAL A 54 -13.71 -9.87 -2.75
C VAL A 54 -13.41 -11.26 -3.30
N GLY A 55 -14.26 -12.24 -2.98
CA GLY A 55 -14.14 -13.56 -3.59
C GLY A 55 -14.30 -13.42 -5.09
N ALA A 56 -13.24 -13.68 -5.86
CA ALA A 56 -13.28 -13.62 -7.32
C ALA A 56 -14.37 -14.58 -7.82
N ILE A 57 -15.32 -14.07 -8.61
CA ILE A 57 -16.26 -14.94 -9.31
C ILE A 57 -15.52 -15.42 -10.57
N THR A 58 -15.16 -16.69 -10.58
CA THR A 58 -14.41 -17.29 -11.70
C THR A 58 -15.31 -18.19 -12.51
N SER A 59 -15.22 -18.09 -13.84
CA SER A 59 -15.85 -19.06 -14.74
C SER A 59 -15.20 -20.44 -14.59
N GLU A 60 -15.95 -21.51 -14.89
CA GLU A 60 -15.38 -22.86 -14.97
C GLU A 60 -14.24 -22.89 -16.01
N GLY A 61 -13.05 -23.31 -15.60
CA GLY A 61 -11.86 -23.35 -16.46
C GLY A 61 -11.04 -22.05 -16.54
N ALA A 62 -11.32 -21.05 -15.71
CA ALA A 62 -10.48 -19.85 -15.62
C ALA A 62 -9.02 -20.21 -15.28
N ASN A 63 -8.06 -19.53 -15.93
CA ASN A 63 -6.65 -19.74 -15.66
C ASN A 63 -6.33 -19.33 -14.20
N PRO A 64 -5.84 -20.23 -13.34
CA PRO A 64 -5.58 -19.92 -11.94
C PRO A 64 -4.52 -18.82 -11.75
N ALA A 65 -3.55 -18.70 -12.66
CA ALA A 65 -2.58 -17.61 -12.65
C ALA A 65 -3.25 -16.26 -12.93
N ALA A 66 -4.20 -16.22 -13.87
CA ALA A 66 -4.99 -15.03 -14.15
C ALA A 66 -5.88 -14.66 -12.95
N VAL A 67 -6.53 -15.62 -12.31
CA VAL A 67 -7.38 -15.37 -11.13
C VAL A 67 -6.57 -14.70 -10.02
N ALA A 68 -5.39 -15.25 -9.70
CA ALA A 68 -4.52 -14.70 -8.67
C ALA A 68 -4.01 -13.30 -9.01
N ALA A 69 -3.46 -13.12 -10.22
CA ALA A 69 -2.88 -11.84 -10.64
C ALA A 69 -3.94 -10.74 -10.76
N CYS A 70 -5.11 -11.04 -11.34
CA CYS A 70 -6.20 -10.09 -11.52
C CYS A 70 -6.80 -9.65 -10.18
N ALA A 71 -6.98 -10.57 -9.22
CA ALA A 71 -7.45 -10.23 -7.88
C ALA A 71 -6.46 -9.32 -7.14
N GLN A 72 -5.16 -9.64 -7.21
CA GLN A 72 -4.11 -8.81 -6.61
C GLN A 72 -4.05 -7.42 -7.26
N PHE A 73 -4.16 -7.34 -8.58
CA PHE A 73 -4.17 -6.05 -9.29
C PHE A 73 -5.43 -5.22 -9.01
N ALA A 74 -6.61 -5.84 -8.84
CA ALA A 74 -7.83 -5.12 -8.45
C ALA A 74 -7.68 -4.40 -7.10
N GLN A 75 -7.05 -5.04 -6.11
CA GLN A 75 -6.72 -4.40 -4.83
C GLN A 75 -5.75 -3.23 -4.99
N VAL A 76 -4.77 -3.37 -5.89
CA VAL A 76 -3.83 -2.28 -6.22
C VAL A 76 -4.57 -1.08 -6.81
N LEU A 77 -5.53 -1.31 -7.70
CA LEU A 77 -6.31 -0.22 -8.32
C LEU A 77 -7.14 0.54 -7.29
N ASP A 78 -7.85 -0.17 -6.42
CA ASP A 78 -8.70 0.45 -5.39
C ASP A 78 -7.89 1.33 -4.43
N GLY A 79 -6.81 0.78 -3.87
CA GLY A 79 -5.92 1.53 -2.99
C GLY A 79 -5.26 2.72 -3.70
N SER A 80 -4.80 2.54 -4.94
CA SER A 80 -4.15 3.62 -5.69
C SER A 80 -5.12 4.74 -6.05
N ALA A 81 -6.36 4.41 -6.40
CA ALA A 81 -7.40 5.39 -6.69
C ALA A 81 -7.73 6.23 -5.46
N GLN A 82 -7.91 5.60 -4.30
CA GLN A 82 -8.17 6.28 -3.03
C GLN A 82 -7.04 7.26 -2.68
N TYR A 83 -5.79 6.78 -2.59
CA TYR A 83 -4.69 7.61 -2.12
C TYR A 83 -4.24 8.68 -3.12
N TYR A 84 -4.38 8.42 -4.43
CA TYR A 84 -4.18 9.47 -5.43
C TYR A 84 -5.30 10.51 -5.39
N GLY A 85 -6.56 10.07 -5.23
CA GLY A 85 -7.73 10.94 -5.11
C GLY A 85 -7.59 11.90 -3.92
N ASP A 86 -7.28 11.39 -2.73
CA ASP A 86 -7.07 12.20 -1.53
C ASP A 86 -5.98 13.26 -1.73
N PHE A 87 -4.90 12.91 -2.44
CA PHE A 87 -3.84 13.85 -2.79
C PHE A 87 -4.31 14.88 -3.83
N ALA A 88 -4.93 14.45 -4.92
CA ALA A 88 -5.41 15.31 -5.99
C ALA A 88 -6.42 16.34 -5.46
N ASP A 89 -7.40 15.90 -4.67
CA ASP A 89 -8.41 16.76 -4.04
C ASP A 89 -7.75 17.81 -3.13
N SER A 90 -6.77 17.39 -2.31
CA SER A 90 -6.05 18.34 -1.47
C SER A 90 -5.25 19.37 -2.29
N LEU A 91 -4.66 18.94 -3.42
CA LEU A 91 -3.84 19.79 -4.27
C LEU A 91 -4.68 20.84 -5.01
N GLU A 92 -5.87 20.47 -5.49
CA GLU A 92 -6.80 21.38 -6.15
C GLU A 92 -7.33 22.47 -5.21
N GLY A 93 -7.46 22.17 -3.92
CA GLY A 93 -7.98 23.11 -2.93
C GLY A 93 -7.03 24.25 -2.51
N SER A 94 -5.71 24.08 -2.66
CA SER A 94 -4.74 25.03 -2.11
C SER A 94 -3.36 25.04 -2.79
N GLY A 95 -2.76 23.87 -3.00
CA GLY A 95 -1.42 23.71 -3.58
C GLY A 95 -0.34 23.27 -2.57
N TYR A 96 0.89 23.08 -3.05
CA TYR A 96 1.97 22.41 -2.29
C TYR A 96 2.47 23.10 -1.00
N SER A 97 2.09 24.35 -0.74
CA SER A 97 2.41 25.03 0.53
C SER A 97 1.50 24.61 1.68
N ASP A 98 0.40 23.92 1.39
CA ASP A 98 -0.57 23.45 2.39
C ASP A 98 -0.05 22.17 3.10
N PRO A 99 -0.02 22.15 4.45
CA PRO A 99 0.29 20.95 5.22
C PRO A 99 -0.59 19.73 4.89
N ALA A 100 -1.85 19.92 4.51
CA ALA A 100 -2.74 18.84 4.09
C ALA A 100 -2.22 18.17 2.81
N VAL A 101 -1.78 18.96 1.82
CA VAL A 101 -1.16 18.47 0.58
C VAL A 101 0.16 17.77 0.87
N ALA A 102 0.95 18.28 1.82
CA ALA A 102 2.20 17.62 2.21
C ALA A 102 1.96 16.23 2.81
N SER A 103 0.94 16.12 3.69
CA SER A 103 0.54 14.85 4.31
C SER A 103 0.01 13.85 3.28
N SER A 104 -0.98 14.25 2.47
CA SER A 104 -1.58 13.38 1.45
C SER A 104 -0.57 12.96 0.38
N ASN A 105 0.36 13.85 -0.03
CA ASN A 105 1.44 13.51 -0.97
C ASN A 105 2.39 12.46 -0.39
N SER A 106 2.74 12.54 0.89
CA SER A 106 3.59 11.54 1.55
C SER A 106 2.94 10.17 1.56
N THR A 107 1.65 10.11 1.94
CA THR A 107 0.84 8.89 1.94
C THR A 107 0.69 8.34 0.52
N GLY A 108 0.28 9.17 -0.44
CA GLY A 108 0.08 8.78 -1.84
C GLY A 108 1.35 8.25 -2.50
N ARG A 109 2.51 8.86 -2.25
CA ARG A 109 3.80 8.34 -2.77
C ARG A 109 4.20 7.02 -2.13
N THR A 110 3.84 6.80 -0.87
CA THR A 110 4.09 5.53 -0.19
C THR A 110 3.22 4.44 -0.80
N ALA A 111 1.93 4.70 -0.93
CA ALA A 111 0.98 3.80 -1.57
C ALA A 111 1.36 3.48 -3.03
N LEU A 112 1.74 4.48 -3.84
CA LEU A 112 2.16 4.25 -5.23
C LEU A 112 3.42 3.40 -5.35
N ARG A 113 4.34 3.49 -4.39
CA ARG A 113 5.55 2.65 -4.39
C ARG A 113 5.18 1.18 -4.16
N GLU A 114 4.34 0.94 -3.17
CA GLU A 114 3.85 -0.39 -2.83
C GLU A 114 3.01 -0.97 -3.98
N ALA A 115 2.05 -0.19 -4.49
CA ALA A 115 1.24 -0.52 -5.65
C ALA A 115 2.07 -0.89 -6.89
N ALA A 116 3.13 -0.12 -7.19
CA ALA A 116 4.02 -0.43 -8.30
C ALA A 116 4.70 -1.80 -8.12
N GLY A 117 5.16 -2.11 -6.90
CA GLY A 117 5.74 -3.41 -6.57
C GLY A 117 4.74 -4.54 -6.71
N ILE A 118 3.59 -4.43 -6.05
CA ILE A 118 2.53 -5.45 -6.08
C ILE A 118 2.02 -5.69 -7.50
N SER A 119 1.88 -4.64 -8.31
CA SER A 119 1.48 -4.77 -9.72
C SER A 119 2.55 -5.46 -10.57
N MET A 120 3.84 -5.18 -10.33
CA MET A 120 4.94 -5.88 -11.02
C MET A 120 4.99 -7.35 -10.61
N ASP A 121 4.78 -7.66 -9.34
CA ASP A 121 4.72 -9.04 -8.84
C ASP A 121 3.53 -9.80 -9.43
N ALA A 122 2.34 -9.17 -9.48
CA ALA A 122 1.18 -9.74 -10.15
C ALA A 122 1.48 -10.05 -11.63
N ALA A 123 2.13 -9.12 -12.34
CA ALA A 123 2.54 -9.31 -13.72
C ALA A 123 3.61 -10.40 -13.92
N ASN A 124 4.35 -10.76 -12.88
CA ASN A 124 5.35 -11.82 -12.89
C ASN A 124 4.77 -13.20 -12.49
N THR A 125 3.46 -13.31 -12.28
CA THR A 125 2.82 -14.58 -11.92
C THR A 125 3.14 -15.65 -12.98
N PRO A 126 3.72 -16.80 -12.60
CA PRO A 126 4.05 -17.85 -13.56
C PRO A 126 2.82 -18.38 -14.29
N GLY A 127 2.92 -18.51 -15.62
CA GLY A 127 1.80 -18.94 -16.46
C GLY A 127 0.74 -17.87 -16.74
N LEU A 128 1.00 -16.62 -16.34
CA LEU A 128 0.16 -15.48 -16.67
C LEU A 128 0.31 -15.11 -18.15
N PRO A 129 -0.79 -15.01 -18.92
CA PRO A 129 -0.75 -14.57 -20.30
C PRO A 129 -0.17 -13.15 -20.50
N PRO A 130 0.58 -12.89 -21.60
CA PRO A 130 1.15 -11.57 -21.90
C PRO A 130 0.14 -10.43 -22.03
N ASP A 131 -1.05 -10.71 -22.57
CA ASP A 131 -2.16 -9.76 -22.70
C ASP A 131 -2.67 -9.23 -21.35
N ILE A 132 -2.49 -9.99 -20.26
CA ILE A 132 -2.74 -9.53 -18.88
C ILE A 132 -1.47 -8.92 -18.27
N SER A 133 -0.32 -9.59 -18.39
CA SER A 133 0.90 -9.18 -17.68
C SER A 133 1.55 -7.90 -18.24
N ASP A 134 1.55 -7.68 -19.55
CA ASP A 134 2.16 -6.49 -20.17
C ASP A 134 1.49 -5.16 -19.74
N PRO A 135 0.15 -5.03 -19.75
CA PRO A 135 -0.48 -3.82 -19.23
C PRO A 135 -0.29 -3.67 -17.71
N MET A 136 -0.20 -4.74 -16.92
CA MET A 136 0.18 -4.64 -15.49
C MET A 136 1.60 -4.07 -15.31
N ARG A 137 2.59 -4.56 -16.08
CA ARG A 137 3.97 -4.00 -16.06
C ARG A 137 3.97 -2.53 -16.42
N THR A 138 3.24 -2.17 -17.47
CA THR A 138 3.15 -0.79 -17.94
C THR A 138 2.48 0.11 -16.89
N TRP A 139 1.43 -0.39 -16.24
CA TRP A 139 0.77 0.28 -15.13
C TRP A 139 1.74 0.52 -13.96
N SER A 140 2.52 -0.48 -13.56
CA SER A 140 3.54 -0.37 -12.50
C SER A 140 4.60 0.70 -12.79
N LEU A 141 5.06 0.78 -14.05
CA LEU A 141 5.97 1.84 -14.49
C LEU A 141 5.30 3.21 -14.45
N GLY A 142 4.01 3.28 -14.81
CA GLY A 142 3.18 4.47 -14.67
C GLY A 142 3.06 4.94 -13.22
N ALA A 143 2.80 4.02 -12.27
CA ALA A 143 2.73 4.32 -10.84
C ALA A 143 4.06 4.88 -10.31
N THR A 144 5.18 4.30 -10.76
CA THR A 144 6.52 4.80 -10.43
C THR A 144 6.75 6.20 -11.01
N LYS A 145 6.34 6.45 -12.26
CA LYS A 145 6.42 7.77 -12.90
C LYS A 145 5.59 8.80 -12.14
N LEU A 146 4.37 8.44 -11.72
CA LEU A 146 3.49 9.32 -10.94
C LEU A 146 4.10 9.66 -9.58
N LEU A 147 4.62 8.65 -8.86
CA LEU A 147 5.35 8.81 -7.60
C LEU A 147 6.50 9.83 -7.72
N VAL A 148 7.29 9.74 -8.80
CA VAL A 148 8.40 10.66 -9.04
C VAL A 148 7.89 12.07 -9.28
N LYS A 149 6.86 12.25 -10.14
CA LYS A 149 6.27 13.56 -10.39
C LYS A 149 5.68 14.21 -9.13
N MET A 150 4.99 13.42 -8.29
CA MET A 150 4.47 13.86 -6.99
C MET A 150 5.59 14.30 -6.05
N GLY A 151 6.73 13.59 -6.05
CA GLY A 151 7.92 13.95 -5.26
C GLY A 151 8.61 15.22 -5.75
N LEU A 152 8.61 15.45 -7.07
CA LEU A 152 9.11 16.68 -7.69
C LEU A 152 8.11 17.83 -7.63
N ARG A 153 6.92 17.61 -7.05
CA ARG A 153 5.85 18.61 -6.90
C ARG A 153 5.43 19.23 -8.24
N ILE A 154 5.36 18.39 -9.27
CA ILE A 154 4.93 18.80 -10.61
C ILE A 154 3.43 19.17 -10.58
N PRO A 155 2.97 20.19 -11.34
CA PRO A 155 1.58 20.63 -11.33
C PRO A 155 0.58 19.55 -11.76
N GLY A 156 -0.67 19.72 -11.30
CA GLY A 156 -1.79 18.79 -11.44
C GLY A 156 -2.02 18.27 -12.86
N ASP A 157 -1.99 19.14 -13.89
CA ASP A 157 -2.22 18.71 -15.29
C ASP A 157 -1.26 17.60 -15.75
N SER A 158 0.01 17.71 -15.37
CA SER A 158 1.01 16.70 -15.72
C SER A 158 0.82 15.43 -14.90
N LEU A 159 0.34 15.52 -13.66
CA LEU A 159 -0.03 14.36 -12.85
C LEU A 159 -1.23 13.64 -13.46
N ASN A 160 -2.28 14.39 -13.83
CA ASN A 160 -3.49 13.89 -14.47
C ASN A 160 -3.21 13.20 -15.81
N GLY A 161 -2.26 13.71 -16.60
CA GLY A 161 -1.80 13.02 -17.81
C GLY A 161 -1.24 11.63 -17.50
N THR A 162 -0.43 11.49 -16.45
CA THR A 162 0.12 10.18 -16.03
C THR A 162 -0.94 9.29 -15.39
N ALA A 163 -1.85 9.83 -14.58
CA ALA A 163 -2.98 9.08 -14.06
C ALA A 163 -3.90 8.57 -15.19
N THR A 164 -4.12 9.35 -16.25
CA THR A 164 -4.87 8.93 -17.44
C THR A 164 -4.16 7.79 -18.18
N GLU A 165 -2.85 7.90 -18.39
CA GLU A 165 -2.04 6.81 -18.97
C GLU A 165 -2.17 5.52 -18.15
N MET A 166 -2.10 5.63 -16.82
CA MET A 166 -2.29 4.49 -15.92
C MET A 166 -3.70 3.91 -16.01
N ASN A 167 -4.75 4.74 -16.00
CA ASN A 167 -6.13 4.28 -16.11
C ASN A 167 -6.37 3.52 -17.42
N ASN A 168 -5.77 3.96 -18.53
CA ASN A 168 -5.85 3.22 -19.80
C ASN A 168 -5.23 1.81 -19.70
N GLN A 169 -4.16 1.64 -18.91
CA GLN A 169 -3.58 0.32 -18.66
C GLN A 169 -4.46 -0.50 -17.71
N ALA A 170 -5.04 0.14 -16.69
CA ALA A 170 -5.97 -0.52 -15.77
C ALA A 170 -7.17 -1.10 -16.53
N THR A 171 -7.76 -0.33 -17.46
CA THR A 171 -8.83 -0.81 -18.34
C THR A 171 -8.39 -2.02 -19.17
N ARG A 172 -7.19 -1.98 -19.76
CA ARG A 172 -6.66 -3.13 -20.52
C ARG A 172 -6.49 -4.38 -19.65
N VAL A 173 -6.01 -4.23 -18.42
CA VAL A 173 -5.91 -5.35 -17.47
C VAL A 173 -7.31 -5.89 -17.16
N GLN A 174 -8.27 -5.02 -16.83
CA GLN A 174 -9.64 -5.43 -16.51
C GLN A 174 -10.32 -6.17 -17.68
N GLU A 175 -10.16 -5.67 -18.91
CA GLU A 175 -10.66 -6.33 -20.12
C GLU A 175 -10.02 -7.71 -20.34
N ALA A 176 -8.69 -7.82 -20.19
CA ALA A 176 -7.97 -9.08 -20.35
C ALA A 176 -8.30 -10.09 -19.24
N CYS A 177 -8.46 -9.63 -18.00
CA CYS A 177 -8.93 -10.42 -16.86
C CYS A 177 -10.33 -10.99 -17.12
N ALA A 178 -11.26 -10.14 -17.57
CA ALA A 178 -12.61 -10.57 -17.94
C ALA A 178 -12.59 -11.62 -19.07
N ALA A 179 -11.75 -11.43 -20.10
CA ALA A 179 -11.58 -12.39 -21.18
C ALA A 179 -11.00 -13.74 -20.72
N ALA A 180 -10.18 -13.75 -19.68
CA ALA A 180 -9.65 -14.95 -19.03
C ALA A 180 -10.66 -15.63 -18.07
N GLY A 181 -11.90 -15.13 -18.01
CA GLY A 181 -12.96 -15.66 -17.16
C GLY A 181 -12.82 -15.29 -15.69
N THR A 182 -12.03 -14.25 -15.39
CA THR A 182 -11.86 -13.72 -14.04
C THR A 182 -12.71 -12.46 -13.89
N HIS A 183 -13.61 -12.46 -12.91
CA HIS A 183 -14.31 -11.26 -12.47
C HIS A 183 -13.78 -10.90 -11.09
N ALA A 184 -12.95 -9.86 -11.05
CA ALA A 184 -12.45 -9.22 -9.84
C ALA A 184 -13.11 -7.85 -9.68
#